data_AF-A0A0B6ZQD5-F1
#
_entry.id   AF-A0A0B6ZQD5-F1
#
_cell.length_a   1.000
_cell.length_b   1.000
_cell.length_c   1.000
_cell.angle_alpha   90.00
_cell.angle_beta   90.00
_cell.angle_gamma   90.00
#
_symmetry.space_group_name_H-M   'P 1'
#
loop_
_entity.id
_entity.type
_entity.pdbx_description
1 polymer ?
#
loop_
_entity_poly.entity_id
_entity_poly.type
_entity_poly.pdbx_seq_one_letter_code
_entity_poly.pdbx_strand_id
1 'polypeptide(L)'
;IGLREAALEHARNVWADYLFMLDADVMLEHNRTLQILMGQRKLVIGPMLNASVEGYYSNFWGGMSEKGYYIRSSNYLSIVDREIFGVFSVPMVHSAVLIDLHHYHSPDLSYSRPPLGYSGPRDDIIMFSHSVKAAGGSMYVINTEYFGKVMIPLDKRHTLSDESDQFDHVKLEAMVQEVPPLYSSPHIYIPERPKDKLGFDQIYMVNLKRRPARRFRMLTAFDYLGIDAKIVDAIDGKELNNSYLEKQGVKMLPGYADPYHGRSLTMGEIGCFLSHYYIWEEVVAKNYQKIVIFEDDVRFEPYFRKKLLDLMNELEQTFNNWDLVYLGRKRLRKDLEMMVEGSNRLAWPHYSYWTVSYILSNRGARKLLDQKPLSKMVPVDEYLPIMFNRHPEDEWKLQFSPRDLVGLSAEPFLLYPTHYTGEPYYISDTEDSIIIDKGQAAKTNLLGDVTMSKPDHTEGSIDGGIKLQRPVGKDERS
;
A
#
# COMPACT_ATOMS: atom_id res chain seq x y z
N ILE A 1 23.06 6.02 26.92
CA ILE A 1 23.46 6.99 27.98
C ILE A 1 24.73 7.76 27.61
N GLY A 2 25.94 7.17 27.69
CA GLY A 2 27.20 7.94 27.57
C GLY A 2 27.36 8.71 26.25
N LEU A 3 26.98 8.11 25.12
CA LEU A 3 27.05 8.78 23.81
C LEU A 3 26.11 10.00 23.72
N ARG A 4 24.90 9.92 24.30
CA ARG A 4 23.95 11.04 24.32
C ARG A 4 24.46 12.19 25.19
N GLU A 5 25.01 11.87 26.37
CA GLU A 5 25.60 12.89 27.25
C GLU A 5 26.78 13.58 26.57
N ALA A 6 27.70 12.81 25.97
CA ALA A 6 28.86 13.36 25.27
C ALA A 6 28.44 14.27 24.09
N ALA A 7 27.38 13.90 23.36
CA ALA A 7 26.83 14.74 22.30
C ALA A 7 26.27 16.06 22.84
N LEU A 8 25.55 16.01 23.97
CA LEU A 8 25.01 17.20 24.65
C LEU A 8 26.11 18.14 25.16
N GLU A 9 27.13 17.59 25.81
CA GLU A 9 28.29 18.36 26.27
C GLU A 9 29.09 18.94 25.10
N HIS A 10 29.31 18.15 24.04
CA HIS A 10 30.00 18.61 22.84
C HIS A 10 29.26 19.78 22.19
N ALA A 11 27.94 19.69 22.03
CA ALA A 11 27.11 20.75 21.45
C ALA A 11 27.23 22.08 22.24
N ARG A 12 27.24 22.00 23.58
CA ARG A 12 27.51 23.16 24.45
C ARG A 12 28.91 23.73 24.24
N ASN A 13 29.93 22.86 24.13
CA ASN A 13 31.33 23.26 23.97
C ASN A 13 31.63 23.95 22.63
N VAL A 14 30.89 23.59 21.57
CA VAL A 14 31.00 24.26 20.25
C VAL A 14 30.04 25.45 20.10
N TRP A 15 29.37 25.86 21.18
CA TRP A 15 28.38 26.95 21.21
C TRP A 15 27.26 26.76 20.18
N ALA A 16 26.75 25.54 20.03
CA ALA A 16 25.59 25.30 19.19
C ALA A 16 24.33 25.94 19.81
N ASP A 17 23.51 26.58 18.98
CA ASP A 17 22.23 27.17 19.37
C ASP A 17 21.19 26.09 19.74
N TYR A 18 21.20 25.00 18.98
CA TYR A 18 20.28 23.88 19.09
C TYR A 18 21.03 22.56 18.94
N LEU A 19 20.54 21.53 19.65
CA LEU A 19 20.95 20.14 19.45
C LEU A 19 19.74 19.31 19.05
N PHE A 20 19.80 18.70 17.86
CA PHE A 20 18.77 17.75 17.41
C PHE A 20 19.27 16.32 17.56
N MET A 21 18.77 15.63 18.58
CA MET A 21 19.05 14.21 18.85
C MET A 21 18.11 13.35 18.01
N LEU A 22 18.67 12.57 17.08
CA LEU A 22 17.92 11.71 16.18
C LEU A 22 18.44 10.28 16.26
N ASP A 23 17.57 9.35 16.60
CA ASP A 23 17.88 7.92 16.67
C ASP A 23 17.85 7.30 15.26
N ALA A 24 18.62 6.22 15.08
CA ALA A 24 18.78 5.57 13.77
C ALA A 24 17.51 4.84 13.29
N ASP A 25 16.54 4.63 14.18
CA ASP A 25 15.25 4.00 13.93
C ASP A 25 14.12 5.00 13.62
N VAL A 26 14.47 6.28 13.42
CA VAL A 26 13.55 7.33 12.99
C VAL A 26 13.65 7.59 11.50
N MET A 27 12.49 7.74 10.87
CA MET A 27 12.33 8.15 9.48
C MET A 27 11.57 9.46 9.43
N LEU A 28 12.29 10.56 9.19
CA LEU A 28 11.70 11.88 8.98
C LEU A 28 11.32 12.05 7.51
N GLU A 29 10.03 12.24 7.26
CA GLU A 29 9.47 12.39 5.92
C GLU A 29 9.30 13.88 5.57
N HIS A 30 9.06 14.73 6.58
CA HIS A 30 8.86 16.15 6.38
C HIS A 30 10.18 16.95 6.36
N ASN A 31 10.56 17.46 5.19
CA ASN A 31 11.83 18.16 4.97
C ASN A 31 12.02 19.49 5.74
N ARG A 32 10.95 20.07 6.32
CA ARG A 32 11.04 21.26 7.19
C ARG A 32 10.92 20.95 8.69
N THR A 33 11.05 19.67 9.09
CA THR A 33 10.89 19.24 10.50
C THR A 33 11.71 20.11 11.45
N LEU A 34 13.01 20.28 11.19
CA LEU A 34 13.90 21.05 12.06
C LEU A 34 13.46 22.51 12.19
N GLN A 35 13.12 23.17 11.08
CA GLN A 35 12.66 24.58 11.09
C GLN A 35 11.35 24.74 11.86
N ILE A 36 10.41 23.80 11.72
CA ILE A 36 9.12 23.84 12.43
C ILE A 36 9.34 23.70 13.94
N LEU A 37 10.20 22.76 14.36
CA LEU A 37 10.54 22.55 15.77
C LEU A 37 11.22 23.77 16.39
N MET A 38 12.22 24.35 15.70
CA MET A 38 12.90 25.58 16.14
C MET A 38 11.93 26.75 16.28
N GLY A 39 10.94 26.84 15.37
CA GLY A 39 9.90 27.87 15.40
C GLY A 39 9.05 27.88 16.67
N GLN A 40 8.97 26.77 17.41
CA GLN A 40 8.17 26.66 18.63
C GLN A 40 8.85 27.25 19.88
N ARG A 41 10.17 27.51 19.82
CA ARG A 41 10.96 28.11 20.92
C ARG A 41 10.71 27.42 22.27
N LYS A 42 10.74 26.08 22.27
CA LYS A 42 10.60 25.25 23.48
C LYS A 42 11.97 24.74 23.92
N LEU A 43 12.18 24.64 25.23
CA LEU A 43 13.41 24.07 25.80
C LEU A 43 13.70 22.66 25.25
N VAL A 44 12.68 21.80 25.21
CA VAL A 44 12.75 20.46 24.61
C VAL A 44 11.47 20.18 23.83
N ILE A 45 11.60 19.82 22.55
CA ILE A 45 10.47 19.46 21.69
C ILE A 45 10.82 18.34 20.71
N GLY A 46 9.89 17.43 20.45
CA GLY A 46 10.02 16.43 19.38
C GLY A 46 8.83 16.46 18.42
N PRO A 47 9.02 16.06 17.16
CA PRO A 47 7.92 15.80 16.25
C PRO A 47 7.20 14.52 16.69
N MET A 48 5.88 14.47 16.54
CA MET A 48 5.12 13.24 16.76
C MET A 48 5.42 12.25 15.62
N LEU A 49 5.95 11.09 16.00
CA LEU A 49 6.25 9.97 15.10
C LEU A 49 5.41 8.76 15.51
N ASN A 50 4.65 8.22 14.56
CA ASN A 50 3.86 7.02 14.77
C ASN A 50 4.69 5.77 14.45
N ALA A 51 4.34 4.65 15.08
CA ALA A 51 4.92 3.36 14.76
C ALA A 51 4.69 2.97 13.30
N SER A 52 5.63 2.20 12.77
CA SER A 52 5.62 1.72 11.39
C SER A 52 4.67 0.56 11.10
N VAL A 53 4.07 -0.06 12.12
CA VAL A 53 3.16 -1.21 12.02
C VAL A 53 1.95 -1.01 12.92
N GLU A 54 0.90 -1.80 12.73
CA GLU A 54 -0.34 -1.73 13.51
C GLU A 54 -0.10 -1.66 15.02
N GLY A 55 -0.57 -0.58 15.65
CA GLY A 55 -0.44 -0.34 17.08
C GLY A 55 -0.43 1.16 17.40
N TYR A 56 -0.65 1.49 18.67
CA TYR A 56 -0.64 2.89 19.15
C TYR A 56 0.73 3.29 19.70
N TYR A 57 1.82 2.67 19.26
CA TYR A 57 3.16 3.06 19.70
C TYR A 57 3.58 4.36 19.00
N SER A 58 4.17 5.27 19.76
CA SER A 58 4.69 6.56 19.27
C SER A 58 5.89 6.98 20.09
N ASN A 59 6.61 8.00 19.64
CA ASN A 59 7.82 8.49 20.29
C ASN A 59 7.58 9.40 21.50
N PHE A 60 6.40 9.37 22.13
CA PHE A 60 6.11 10.16 23.32
C PHE A 60 5.20 9.42 24.30
N TRP A 61 5.21 9.84 25.56
CA TRP A 61 4.32 9.29 26.58
C TRP A 61 3.31 10.34 27.04
N GLY A 62 2.03 9.99 27.07
CA GLY A 62 0.97 10.88 27.56
C GLY A 62 0.96 11.06 29.08
N GLY A 63 1.54 10.10 29.82
CA GLY A 63 1.62 10.09 31.28
C GLY A 63 2.82 9.29 31.77
N MET A 64 3.26 9.56 33.01
CA MET A 64 4.42 8.92 33.62
C MET A 64 4.24 8.86 35.14
N SER A 65 4.52 7.71 35.74
CA SER A 65 4.53 7.54 37.20
C SER A 65 5.70 8.28 37.86
N GLU A 66 5.67 8.46 39.18
CA GLU A 66 6.78 9.08 39.93
C GLU A 66 8.13 8.35 39.74
N LYS A 67 8.07 7.03 39.52
CA LYS A 67 9.26 6.19 39.26
C LYS A 67 9.72 6.20 37.81
N GLY A 68 8.98 6.88 36.92
CA GLY A 68 9.35 7.03 35.52
C GLY A 68 8.84 5.94 34.58
N TYR A 69 7.80 5.20 34.96
CA TYR A 69 7.13 4.24 34.05
C TYR A 69 5.94 4.87 33.32
N TYR A 70 5.70 4.43 32.08
CA TYR A 70 4.60 4.87 31.24
C TYR A 70 3.24 4.76 31.92
N ILE A 71 2.42 5.80 31.75
CA ILE A 71 0.99 5.81 32.06
C ILE A 71 0.26 6.32 30.82
N ARG A 72 -0.75 5.59 30.35
CA ARG A 72 -1.58 6.04 29.23
C ARG A 72 -2.47 7.21 29.71
N SER A 73 -2.35 8.38 29.09
CA SER A 73 -3.26 9.50 29.35
C SER A 73 -4.56 9.37 28.56
N SER A 74 -5.60 10.07 29.00
CA SER A 74 -6.91 10.09 28.34
C SER A 74 -6.86 10.69 26.93
N ASN A 75 -5.93 11.59 26.65
CA ASN A 75 -5.78 12.26 25.36
C ASN A 75 -4.70 11.64 24.45
N TYR A 76 -4.01 10.57 24.88
CA TYR A 76 -2.91 9.97 24.11
C TYR A 76 -3.36 9.52 22.72
N LEU A 77 -4.50 8.82 22.64
CA LEU A 77 -5.06 8.36 21.37
C LEU A 77 -5.42 9.51 20.46
N SER A 78 -6.17 10.49 20.96
CA SER A 78 -6.56 11.66 20.16
C SER A 78 -5.37 12.45 19.60
N ILE A 79 -4.22 12.45 20.28
CA ILE A 79 -2.98 13.05 19.75
C ILE A 79 -2.38 12.16 18.64
N VAL A 80 -2.22 10.86 18.88
CA VAL A 80 -1.61 9.88 17.96
C VAL A 80 -2.43 9.72 16.67
N ASP A 81 -3.75 9.62 16.82
CA ASP A 81 -4.72 9.50 15.73
C ASP A 81 -4.99 10.85 15.04
N ARG A 82 -4.36 11.93 15.53
CA ARG A 82 -4.53 13.32 15.08
C ARG A 82 -6.00 13.77 15.04
N GLU A 83 -6.79 13.35 16.00
CA GLU A 83 -8.13 13.93 16.25
C GLU A 83 -8.00 15.35 16.80
N ILE A 84 -6.91 15.62 17.53
CA ILE A 84 -6.54 16.96 18.01
C ILE A 84 -5.16 17.35 17.51
N PHE A 85 -5.02 18.59 17.03
CA PHE A 85 -3.77 19.13 16.47
C PHE A 85 -3.18 20.20 17.38
N GLY A 86 -1.85 20.20 17.56
CA GLY A 86 -1.17 21.25 18.30
C GLY A 86 0.22 20.89 18.83
N VAL A 87 0.66 21.67 19.81
CA VAL A 87 1.87 21.44 20.60
C VAL A 87 1.44 21.09 22.02
N PHE A 88 1.76 19.87 22.45
CA PHE A 88 1.29 19.33 23.72
C PHE A 88 2.46 19.19 24.70
N SER A 89 2.24 19.63 25.93
CA SER A 89 3.16 19.34 27.04
C SER A 89 3.03 17.87 27.40
N VAL A 90 4.16 17.16 27.39
CA VAL A 90 4.21 15.72 27.67
C VAL A 90 5.31 15.43 28.69
N PRO A 91 5.14 14.41 29.55
CA PRO A 91 6.20 14.01 30.47
C PRO A 91 7.44 13.49 29.75
N MET A 92 7.32 12.98 28.53
CA MET A 92 8.44 12.40 27.78
C MET A 92 8.21 12.46 26.27
N VAL A 93 9.24 12.86 25.53
CA VAL A 93 9.38 12.64 24.08
C VAL A 93 10.78 12.08 23.82
N HIS A 94 10.91 11.15 22.89
CA HIS A 94 12.14 10.42 22.59
C HIS A 94 12.34 10.19 21.10
N SER A 95 13.43 9.51 20.74
CA SER A 95 13.87 9.15 19.37
C SER A 95 14.18 10.32 18.42
N ALA A 96 13.42 11.41 18.45
CA ALA A 96 13.69 12.65 17.73
C ALA A 96 13.41 13.84 18.66
N VAL A 97 14.45 14.47 19.18
CA VAL A 97 14.34 15.49 20.24
C VAL A 97 15.24 16.68 19.92
N LEU A 98 14.62 17.84 19.73
CA LEU A 98 15.30 19.13 19.62
C LEU A 98 15.42 19.76 21.01
N ILE A 99 16.63 20.21 21.34
CA ILE A 99 16.96 20.91 22.58
C ILE A 99 17.42 22.32 22.22
N ASP A 100 16.80 23.32 22.82
CA ASP A 100 17.23 24.72 22.73
C ASP A 100 18.34 24.98 23.76
N LEU A 101 19.58 25.16 23.28
CA LEU A 101 20.74 25.34 24.14
C LEU A 101 20.91 26.78 24.61
N HIS A 102 20.21 27.75 24.00
CA HIS A 102 20.16 29.14 24.48
C HIS A 102 19.29 29.32 25.72
N HIS A 103 18.38 28.39 25.96
CA HIS A 103 17.48 28.47 27.10
C HIS A 103 18.25 28.40 28.42
N TYR A 104 17.91 29.24 29.40
CA TYR A 104 18.68 29.39 30.65
C TYR A 104 18.75 28.10 31.51
N HIS A 105 17.75 27.22 31.40
CA HIS A 105 17.73 25.89 32.00
C HIS A 105 18.48 24.81 31.20
N SER A 106 18.98 25.11 30.00
CA SER A 106 19.71 24.12 29.18
C SER A 106 20.91 23.50 29.89
N PRO A 107 21.70 24.20 30.75
CA PRO A 107 22.83 23.61 31.46
C PRO A 107 22.44 22.57 32.51
N ASP A 108 21.20 22.60 32.99
CA ASP A 108 20.68 21.68 34.02
C ASP A 108 20.27 20.31 33.44
N LEU A 109 20.14 20.22 32.11
CA LEU A 109 19.72 19.00 31.43
C LEU A 109 20.87 17.97 31.34
N SER A 110 20.55 16.70 31.57
CA SER A 110 21.52 15.61 31.46
C SER A 110 20.84 14.27 31.19
N TYR A 111 21.46 13.46 30.33
CA TYR A 111 21.11 12.05 30.12
C TYR A 111 21.73 11.12 31.17
N SER A 112 22.73 11.59 31.91
CA SER A 112 23.58 10.74 32.77
C SER A 112 23.59 11.11 34.25
N ARG A 113 23.22 12.35 34.59
CA ARG A 113 23.20 12.87 35.97
C ARG A 113 21.78 12.77 36.55
N PRO A 114 21.55 11.95 37.59
CA PRO A 114 20.23 11.86 38.21
C PRO A 114 19.92 13.16 38.97
N PRO A 115 18.70 13.70 38.87
CA PRO A 115 18.30 14.83 39.69
C PRO A 115 18.20 14.45 41.18
N LEU A 116 18.22 15.45 42.06
CA LEU A 116 18.14 15.23 43.51
C LEU A 116 16.87 14.44 43.87
N GLY A 117 17.01 13.36 44.64
CA GLY A 117 15.89 12.52 45.06
C GLY A 117 15.40 11.51 44.01
N TYR A 118 16.07 11.40 42.86
CA TYR A 118 15.72 10.40 41.84
C TYR A 118 15.96 8.97 42.33
N SER A 119 14.93 8.13 42.21
CA SER A 119 14.96 6.70 42.57
C SER A 119 14.47 5.79 41.44
N GLY A 120 14.36 6.34 40.22
CA GLY A 120 13.94 5.61 39.03
C GLY A 120 15.07 4.77 38.40
N PRO A 121 14.78 4.10 37.27
CA PRO A 121 15.74 3.23 36.58
C PRO A 121 16.89 4.02 35.94
N ARG A 122 18.04 3.36 35.75
CA ARG A 122 19.16 3.95 35.00
C ARG A 122 18.95 3.77 33.49
N ASP A 123 18.18 4.67 32.91
CA ASP A 123 17.82 4.74 31.49
C ASP A 123 18.00 6.17 30.98
N ASP A 124 18.58 6.39 29.80
CA ASP A 124 18.91 7.75 29.34
C ASP A 124 17.67 8.61 29.09
N ILE A 125 16.64 8.04 28.46
CA ILE A 125 15.43 8.78 28.08
C ILE A 125 14.66 9.18 29.36
N ILE A 126 14.52 8.25 30.31
CA ILE A 126 13.87 8.53 31.60
C ILE A 126 14.70 9.52 32.42
N MET A 127 16.02 9.36 32.48
CA MET A 127 16.89 10.30 33.19
C MET A 127 16.79 11.71 32.62
N PHE A 128 16.80 11.82 31.30
CA PHE A 128 16.69 13.11 30.62
C PHE A 128 15.36 13.80 30.90
N SER A 129 14.23 13.09 30.79
CA SER A 129 12.92 13.68 31.08
C SER A 129 12.80 14.14 32.54
N HIS A 130 13.35 13.39 33.49
CA HIS A 130 13.42 13.80 34.89
C HIS A 130 14.35 15.00 35.10
N SER A 131 15.46 15.13 34.36
CA SER A 131 16.32 16.32 34.41
C SER A 131 15.59 17.57 33.93
N VAL A 132 14.81 17.45 32.85
CA VAL A 132 13.95 18.55 32.33
C VAL A 132 12.92 18.98 33.38
N LYS A 133 12.26 18.00 34.01
CA LYS A 133 11.29 18.27 35.08
C LYS A 133 11.93 18.92 36.31
N ALA A 134 13.12 18.46 36.71
CA ALA A 134 13.85 19.00 37.86
C ALA A 134 14.33 20.44 37.62
N ALA A 135 14.63 20.79 36.37
CA ALA A 135 14.92 22.15 35.94
C ALA A 135 13.66 23.04 35.85
N GLY A 136 12.48 22.56 36.24
CA GLY A 136 11.21 23.30 36.15
C GLY A 136 10.65 23.42 34.73
N GLY A 137 11.22 22.69 33.77
CA GLY A 137 10.78 22.65 32.37
C GLY A 137 9.73 21.58 32.10
N SER A 138 9.26 21.53 30.87
CA SER A 138 8.45 20.44 30.32
C SER A 138 8.97 20.08 28.94
N MET A 139 8.75 18.83 28.55
CA MET A 139 8.97 18.38 27.17
C MET A 139 7.70 18.60 26.37
N TYR A 140 7.85 18.77 25.06
CA TYR A 140 6.73 19.01 24.16
C TYR A 140 6.74 18.05 22.97
N VAL A 141 5.57 17.65 22.51
CA VAL A 141 5.38 16.95 21.23
C VAL A 141 4.50 17.79 20.32
N ILE A 142 4.84 17.86 19.03
CA ILE A 142 4.05 18.57 18.01
C ILE A 142 3.50 17.60 16.97
N ASN A 143 2.22 17.71 16.64
CA ASN A 143 1.56 16.86 15.63
C ASN A 143 0.81 17.67 14.54
N THR A 144 1.12 18.97 14.41
CA THR A 144 0.46 19.88 13.44
C THR A 144 0.68 19.47 11.98
N GLU A 145 1.68 18.65 11.71
CA GLU A 145 2.02 18.11 10.39
C GLU A 145 2.29 16.61 10.50
N TYR A 146 2.35 15.93 9.35
CA TYR A 146 2.92 14.59 9.26
C TYR A 146 4.44 14.67 9.22
N PHE A 147 5.13 14.31 10.31
CA PHE A 147 6.59 14.43 10.37
C PHE A 147 7.34 13.16 9.96
N GLY A 148 6.75 11.98 10.17
CA GLY A 148 7.35 10.69 9.82
C GLY A 148 7.02 9.56 10.79
N LYS A 149 7.90 8.55 10.83
CA LYS A 149 7.70 7.29 11.55
C LYS A 149 8.87 6.93 12.46
N VAL A 150 8.61 6.06 13.42
CA VAL A 150 9.62 5.40 14.27
C VAL A 150 9.41 3.89 14.23
N MET A 151 10.50 3.12 14.24
CA MET A 151 10.37 1.65 14.36
C MET A 151 9.89 1.28 15.76
N ILE A 152 9.19 0.16 15.87
CA ILE A 152 8.90 -0.43 17.17
C ILE A 152 10.17 -1.14 17.65
N PRO A 153 10.69 -0.83 18.85
CA PRO A 153 11.84 -1.52 19.39
C PRO A 153 11.59 -3.03 19.47
N LEU A 154 12.46 -3.81 18.82
CA LEU A 154 12.39 -5.25 18.88
C LEU A 154 12.87 -5.77 20.24
N ASP A 155 12.26 -6.86 20.72
CA ASP A 155 12.75 -7.52 21.92
C ASP A 155 14.08 -8.28 21.66
N LYS A 156 14.78 -8.67 22.73
CA LYS A 156 16.11 -9.30 22.68
C LYS A 156 16.17 -10.64 21.92
N ARG A 157 15.03 -11.21 21.50
CA ARG A 157 14.97 -12.45 20.72
C ARG A 157 15.14 -12.20 19.23
N HIS A 158 14.99 -10.95 18.78
CA HIS A 158 15.14 -10.59 17.38
C HIS A 158 16.61 -10.38 17.01
N THR A 159 16.92 -10.69 15.77
CA THR A 159 18.25 -10.51 15.19
C THR A 159 18.36 -9.16 14.48
N LEU A 160 19.58 -8.72 14.17
CA LEU A 160 19.81 -7.55 13.31
C LEU A 160 19.18 -7.72 11.91
N SER A 161 19.02 -8.96 11.44
CA SER A 161 18.32 -9.24 10.18
C SER A 161 16.83 -8.94 10.31
N ASP A 162 16.22 -9.29 11.44
CA ASP A 162 14.79 -8.99 11.68
C ASP A 162 14.57 -7.47 11.79
N GLU A 163 15.50 -6.74 12.41
CA GLU A 163 15.49 -5.28 12.48
C GLU A 163 15.64 -4.64 11.09
N SER A 164 16.54 -5.16 10.25
CA SER A 164 16.67 -4.72 8.87
C SER A 164 15.40 -4.96 8.05
N ASP A 165 14.75 -6.12 8.21
CA ASP A 165 13.49 -6.43 7.52
C ASP A 165 12.36 -5.49 7.97
N GLN A 166 12.29 -5.16 9.26
CA GLN A 166 11.33 -4.19 9.79
C GLN A 166 11.60 -2.79 9.23
N PHE A 167 12.86 -2.37 9.14
CA PHE A 167 13.24 -1.08 8.58
C PHE A 167 12.85 -0.98 7.09
N ASP A 168 13.10 -2.03 6.32
CA ASP A 168 12.65 -2.10 4.92
C ASP A 168 11.13 -1.99 4.83
N HIS A 169 10.38 -2.67 5.71
CA HIS A 169 8.92 -2.52 5.75
C HIS A 169 8.51 -1.06 6.03
N VAL A 170 9.14 -0.36 6.97
CA VAL A 170 8.80 1.06 7.24
C VAL A 170 9.00 1.93 6.01
N LYS A 171 10.08 1.70 5.24
CA LYS A 171 10.31 2.38 3.96
C LYS A 171 9.23 2.08 2.94
N LEU A 172 8.83 0.82 2.81
CA LEU A 172 7.74 0.42 1.92
C LEU A 172 6.42 1.13 2.29
N GLU A 173 6.13 1.22 3.58
CA GLU A 173 4.94 1.90 4.11
C GLU A 173 4.94 3.41 3.88
N ALA A 174 6.09 4.06 4.03
CA ALA A 174 6.22 5.50 3.78
C ALA A 174 5.93 5.85 2.30
N MET A 175 6.26 4.94 1.37
CA MET A 175 6.03 5.14 -0.06
C MET A 175 4.58 4.87 -0.51
N VAL A 176 3.66 4.49 0.38
CA VAL A 176 2.25 4.19 0.01
C VAL A 176 1.48 5.46 -0.38
N GLN A 177 1.63 6.54 0.40
CA GLN A 177 0.87 7.78 0.20
C GLN A 177 1.64 8.85 -0.58
N GLU A 178 2.97 8.82 -0.57
CA GLU A 178 3.79 9.88 -1.15
C GLU A 178 4.60 9.43 -2.36
N VAL A 179 4.48 10.21 -3.44
CA VAL A 179 5.46 10.29 -4.51
C VAL A 179 5.91 11.75 -4.49
N PRO A 180 7.15 12.05 -4.10
CA PRO A 180 8.38 11.32 -4.41
C PRO A 180 8.88 10.37 -3.29
N PRO A 181 9.81 9.44 -3.61
CA PRO A 181 10.39 8.54 -2.62
C PRO A 181 11.10 9.27 -1.48
N LEU A 182 11.25 8.58 -0.35
CA LEU A 182 12.25 8.93 0.65
C LEU A 182 13.63 8.94 0.00
N TYR A 183 14.17 10.14 -0.23
CA TYR A 183 15.49 10.28 -0.80
C TYR A 183 16.54 9.90 0.23
N SER A 184 17.42 8.99 -0.17
CA SER A 184 18.63 8.73 0.59
C SER A 184 19.62 9.88 0.39
N SER A 185 20.34 10.24 1.45
CA SER A 185 21.39 11.24 1.37
C SER A 185 22.43 10.82 0.32
N PRO A 186 22.85 11.72 -0.59
CA PRO A 186 23.89 11.40 -1.58
C PRO A 186 25.27 11.15 -0.94
N HIS A 187 25.40 11.42 0.36
CA HIS A 187 26.62 11.19 1.13
C HIS A 187 26.69 9.80 1.78
N ILE A 188 25.65 8.99 1.64
CA ILE A 188 25.58 7.65 2.22
C ILE A 188 25.61 6.64 1.08
N TYR A 189 26.55 5.70 1.16
CA TYR A 189 26.53 4.52 0.30
C TYR A 189 25.50 3.53 0.82
N ILE A 190 24.52 3.19 -0.01
CA ILE A 190 23.57 2.13 0.27
C ILE A 190 23.97 0.93 -0.60
N PRO A 191 24.36 -0.21 0.01
CA PRO A 191 24.71 -1.38 -0.77
C PRO A 191 23.50 -1.88 -1.55
N GLU A 192 23.72 -2.23 -2.82
CA GLU A 192 22.70 -2.90 -3.60
C GLU A 192 22.39 -4.27 -2.99
N ARG A 193 21.09 -4.58 -2.85
CA ARG A 193 20.64 -5.90 -2.42
C ARG A 193 20.63 -6.82 -3.64
N PRO A 194 21.29 -8.00 -3.59
CA PRO A 194 21.17 -8.99 -4.65
C PRO A 194 19.70 -9.33 -4.90
N LYS A 195 19.32 -9.38 -6.16
CA LYS A 195 17.97 -9.71 -6.57
C LYS A 195 17.88 -11.18 -6.96
N ASP A 196 16.80 -11.83 -6.54
CA ASP A 196 16.46 -13.18 -6.96
C ASP A 196 14.96 -13.30 -7.25
N LYS A 197 14.58 -14.47 -7.78
CA LYS A 197 13.20 -14.78 -8.13
C LYS A 197 12.48 -15.58 -7.04
N LEU A 198 12.99 -15.62 -5.79
CA LEU A 198 12.33 -16.30 -4.67
C LEU A 198 11.91 -17.77 -4.94
N GLY A 199 12.67 -18.47 -5.80
CA GLY A 199 12.36 -19.84 -6.21
C GLY A 199 11.32 -19.99 -7.32
N PHE A 200 10.76 -18.88 -7.86
CA PHE A 200 9.91 -18.87 -9.05
C PHE A 200 10.74 -18.83 -10.33
N ASP A 201 10.19 -19.34 -11.43
CA ASP A 201 10.85 -19.25 -12.74
C ASP A 201 10.84 -17.81 -13.28
N GLN A 202 9.76 -17.08 -12.96
CA GLN A 202 9.62 -15.66 -13.27
C GLN A 202 8.69 -14.98 -12.27
N ILE A 203 9.07 -13.75 -11.91
CA ILE A 203 8.22 -12.80 -11.20
C ILE A 203 7.79 -11.72 -12.20
N TYR A 204 6.50 -11.41 -12.25
CA TYR A 204 5.96 -10.36 -13.11
C TYR A 204 5.38 -9.23 -12.29
N MET A 205 5.54 -8.00 -12.79
CA MET A 205 4.81 -6.84 -12.31
C MET A 205 4.07 -6.21 -13.49
N VAL A 206 2.75 -6.08 -13.34
CA VAL A 206 1.85 -5.53 -14.36
C VAL A 206 1.60 -4.07 -14.05
N ASN A 207 1.94 -3.19 -14.99
CA ASN A 207 1.79 -1.74 -14.82
C ASN A 207 1.42 -1.07 -16.13
N LEU A 208 0.51 -0.11 -16.07
CA LEU A 208 0.20 0.76 -17.20
C LEU A 208 1.33 1.77 -17.41
N LYS A 209 1.86 1.87 -18.65
CA LYS A 209 2.94 2.82 -18.99
C LYS A 209 2.65 4.26 -18.55
N ARG A 210 1.38 4.68 -18.62
CA ARG A 210 0.92 6.01 -18.20
C ARG A 210 0.95 6.24 -16.68
N ARG A 211 1.27 5.24 -15.87
CA ARG A 211 1.39 5.30 -14.39
C ARG A 211 2.86 5.19 -13.94
N PRO A 212 3.75 6.13 -14.33
CA PRO A 212 5.18 6.05 -14.02
C PRO A 212 5.47 6.13 -12.52
N ALA A 213 4.62 6.84 -11.75
CA ALA A 213 4.74 6.95 -10.31
C ALA A 213 4.54 5.59 -9.59
N ARG A 214 3.50 4.83 -9.97
CA ARG A 214 3.26 3.47 -9.44
C ARG A 214 4.38 2.52 -9.84
N ARG A 215 4.86 2.61 -11.10
CA ARG A 215 6.01 1.85 -11.59
C ARG A 215 7.26 2.10 -10.77
N PHE A 216 7.58 3.37 -10.55
CA PHE A 216 8.75 3.77 -9.78
C PHE A 216 8.68 3.25 -8.34
N ARG A 217 7.53 3.41 -7.67
CA ARG A 217 7.27 2.88 -6.33
C ARG A 217 7.50 1.37 -6.24
N MET A 218 6.94 0.60 -7.17
CA MET A 218 7.09 -0.85 -7.20
C MET A 218 8.51 -1.31 -7.51
N LEU A 219 9.21 -0.64 -8.43
CA LEU A 219 10.63 -0.92 -8.70
C LEU A 219 11.48 -0.68 -7.45
N THR A 220 11.22 0.42 -6.73
CA THR A 220 11.92 0.74 -5.48
C THR A 220 11.59 -0.29 -4.40
N ALA A 221 10.34 -0.76 -4.34
CA ALA A 221 9.94 -1.83 -3.44
C ALA A 221 10.66 -3.15 -3.74
N PHE A 222 10.82 -3.49 -5.02
CA PHE A 222 11.60 -4.66 -5.44
C PHE A 222 13.10 -4.51 -5.16
N ASP A 223 13.66 -3.30 -5.24
CA ASP A 223 15.04 -3.03 -4.84
C ASP A 223 15.23 -3.28 -3.34
N TYR A 224 14.36 -2.71 -2.50
CA TYR A 224 14.39 -2.95 -1.06
C TYR A 224 14.17 -4.42 -0.73
N LEU A 225 13.25 -5.10 -1.41
CA LEU A 225 12.98 -6.51 -1.17
C LEU A 225 13.95 -7.45 -1.90
N GLY A 226 14.92 -6.99 -2.69
CA GLY A 226 15.80 -7.87 -3.47
C GLY A 226 15.04 -8.81 -4.42
N ILE A 227 14.00 -8.31 -5.09
CA ILE A 227 13.14 -9.09 -5.99
C ILE A 227 13.51 -8.79 -7.45
N ASP A 228 13.81 -9.85 -8.21
CA ASP A 228 14.02 -9.78 -9.65
C ASP A 228 12.69 -9.96 -10.40
N ALA A 229 12.03 -8.84 -10.72
CA ALA A 229 10.75 -8.82 -11.42
C ALA A 229 10.89 -8.32 -12.87
N LYS A 230 10.23 -9.02 -13.79
CA LYS A 230 10.01 -8.55 -15.17
C LYS A 230 8.81 -7.63 -15.21
N ILE A 231 9.01 -6.41 -15.70
CA ILE A 231 7.92 -5.47 -15.91
C ILE A 231 7.16 -5.84 -17.18
N VAL A 232 5.84 -5.93 -17.06
CA VAL A 232 4.90 -6.11 -18.16
C VAL A 232 4.14 -4.81 -18.32
N ASP A 233 4.31 -4.19 -19.48
CA ASP A 233 3.51 -3.04 -19.85
C ASP A 233 2.08 -3.50 -20.08
N ALA A 234 1.19 -3.16 -19.15
CA ALA A 234 -0.22 -3.52 -19.18
C ALA A 234 -0.93 -2.86 -20.36
N ILE A 235 -1.93 -3.54 -20.88
CA ILE A 235 -2.77 -3.06 -21.98
C ILE A 235 -3.69 -1.98 -21.45
N ASP A 236 -3.52 -0.78 -22.00
CA ASP A 236 -4.32 0.37 -21.64
C ASP A 236 -5.70 0.28 -22.29
N GLY A 237 -6.74 0.12 -21.46
CA GLY A 237 -8.13 0.18 -21.94
C GLY A 237 -8.48 1.47 -22.70
N LYS A 238 -7.78 2.59 -22.44
CA LYS A 238 -7.97 3.84 -23.18
C LYS A 238 -7.43 3.80 -24.61
N GLU A 239 -6.52 2.87 -24.90
CA GLU A 239 -5.94 2.66 -26.23
C GLU A 239 -6.69 1.58 -27.02
N LEU A 240 -7.60 0.84 -26.37
CA LEU A 240 -8.40 -0.19 -27.01
C LEU A 240 -9.53 0.40 -27.86
N ASN A 241 -9.83 -0.28 -28.97
CA ASN A 241 -10.95 0.03 -29.85
C ASN A 241 -11.57 -1.26 -30.41
N ASN A 242 -12.77 -1.15 -30.98
CA ASN A 242 -13.52 -2.30 -31.47
C ASN A 242 -12.78 -3.11 -32.54
N SER A 243 -12.02 -2.45 -33.43
CA SER A 243 -11.23 -3.14 -34.46
C SER A 243 -10.15 -4.03 -33.85
N TYR A 244 -9.48 -3.55 -32.79
CA TYR A 244 -8.52 -4.35 -32.04
C TYR A 244 -9.21 -5.56 -31.38
N LEU A 245 -10.37 -5.36 -30.73
CA LEU A 245 -11.10 -6.44 -30.08
C LEU A 245 -11.54 -7.52 -31.07
N GLU A 246 -12.09 -7.14 -32.22
CA GLU A 246 -12.49 -8.05 -33.29
C GLU A 246 -11.29 -8.87 -33.80
N LYS A 247 -10.14 -8.20 -34.01
CA LYS A 247 -8.91 -8.86 -34.47
C LYS A 247 -8.37 -9.86 -33.46
N GLN A 248 -8.49 -9.58 -32.15
CA GLN A 248 -8.11 -10.48 -31.08
C GLN A 248 -9.18 -11.55 -30.79
N GLY A 249 -10.33 -11.51 -31.48
CA GLY A 249 -11.44 -12.42 -31.24
C GLY A 249 -12.11 -12.25 -29.87
N VAL A 250 -11.96 -11.07 -29.26
CA VAL A 250 -12.56 -10.75 -27.96
C VAL A 250 -14.07 -10.59 -28.12
N LYS A 251 -14.81 -11.45 -27.45
CA LYS A 251 -16.27 -11.41 -27.37
C LYS A 251 -16.67 -11.51 -25.91
N MET A 252 -17.58 -10.63 -25.49
CA MET A 252 -18.14 -10.69 -24.15
C MET A 252 -18.99 -11.94 -23.97
N LEU A 253 -19.05 -12.44 -22.74
CA LEU A 253 -19.98 -13.49 -22.42
C LEU A 253 -21.43 -13.01 -22.62
N PRO A 254 -22.26 -13.73 -23.40
CA PRO A 254 -23.68 -13.37 -23.56
C PRO A 254 -24.39 -13.35 -22.22
N GLY A 255 -25.13 -12.26 -21.94
CA GLY A 255 -25.86 -12.10 -20.68
C GLY A 255 -25.01 -11.56 -19.52
N TYR A 256 -23.70 -11.33 -19.71
CA TYR A 256 -22.89 -10.66 -18.70
C TYR A 256 -23.40 -9.24 -18.43
N ALA A 257 -23.54 -8.92 -17.15
CA ALA A 257 -23.83 -7.61 -16.63
C ALA A 257 -23.07 -7.46 -15.30
N ASP A 258 -22.31 -6.39 -15.17
CA ASP A 258 -21.59 -6.04 -13.95
C ASP A 258 -22.52 -6.13 -12.71
N PRO A 259 -22.16 -6.85 -11.64
CA PRO A 259 -23.04 -7.08 -10.49
C PRO A 259 -23.48 -5.81 -9.74
N TYR A 260 -22.74 -4.71 -9.87
CA TYR A 260 -23.00 -3.47 -9.14
C TYR A 260 -23.78 -2.44 -9.94
N HIS A 261 -23.51 -2.31 -11.24
CA HIS A 261 -24.06 -1.26 -12.10
C HIS A 261 -24.92 -1.82 -13.25
N GLY A 262 -24.95 -3.14 -13.46
CA GLY A 262 -25.70 -3.79 -14.54
C GLY A 262 -25.15 -3.49 -15.95
N ARG A 263 -23.91 -3.00 -16.05
CA ARG A 263 -23.27 -2.56 -17.30
C ARG A 263 -22.51 -3.69 -18.00
N SER A 264 -22.22 -3.50 -19.28
CA SER A 264 -21.28 -4.35 -20.02
C SER A 264 -19.82 -4.11 -19.57
N LEU A 265 -18.92 -5.04 -19.92
CA LEU A 265 -17.48 -4.91 -19.71
C LEU A 265 -16.97 -3.54 -20.18
N THR A 266 -16.15 -2.91 -19.37
CA THR A 266 -15.41 -1.71 -19.70
C THR A 266 -14.14 -2.05 -20.49
N MET A 267 -13.63 -1.10 -21.28
CA MET A 267 -12.35 -1.29 -21.97
C MET A 267 -11.18 -1.48 -21.00
N GLY A 268 -11.24 -0.88 -19.82
CA GLY A 268 -10.25 -1.06 -18.75
C GLY A 268 -10.23 -2.49 -18.21
N GLU A 269 -11.39 -3.09 -17.93
CA GLU A 269 -11.48 -4.50 -17.52
C GLU A 269 -10.96 -5.45 -18.61
N ILE A 270 -11.24 -5.16 -19.88
CA ILE A 270 -10.70 -5.92 -21.01
C ILE A 270 -9.17 -5.79 -21.08
N GLY A 271 -8.63 -4.58 -20.93
CA GLY A 271 -7.18 -4.34 -20.89
C GLY A 271 -6.50 -5.08 -19.73
N CYS A 272 -7.13 -5.08 -18.56
CA CYS A 272 -6.66 -5.86 -17.41
C CYS A 272 -6.65 -7.36 -17.73
N PHE A 273 -7.77 -7.91 -18.22
CA PHE A 273 -7.86 -9.32 -18.59
C PHE A 273 -6.77 -9.72 -19.59
N LEU A 274 -6.62 -8.96 -20.68
CA LEU A 274 -5.64 -9.25 -21.71
C LEU A 274 -4.20 -9.19 -21.17
N SER A 275 -3.91 -8.28 -20.25
CA SER A 275 -2.58 -8.18 -19.62
C SER A 275 -2.22 -9.46 -18.86
N HIS A 276 -3.15 -10.04 -18.11
CA HIS A 276 -2.95 -11.33 -17.45
C HIS A 276 -2.94 -12.50 -18.44
N TYR A 277 -3.83 -12.48 -19.44
CA TYR A 277 -3.93 -13.52 -20.47
C TYR A 277 -2.59 -13.74 -21.20
N TYR A 278 -1.93 -12.66 -21.63
CA TYR A 278 -0.63 -12.76 -22.30
C TYR A 278 0.48 -13.28 -21.39
N ILE A 279 0.41 -13.03 -20.08
CA ILE A 279 1.32 -13.66 -19.11
C ILE A 279 1.06 -15.16 -19.05
N TRP A 280 -0.20 -15.60 -19.03
CA TRP A 280 -0.54 -17.03 -19.04
C TRP A 280 -0.02 -17.71 -20.31
N GLU A 281 -0.17 -17.07 -21.47
CA GLU A 281 0.41 -17.57 -22.73
C GLU A 281 1.94 -17.71 -22.64
N GLU A 282 2.64 -16.70 -22.08
CA GLU A 282 4.08 -16.76 -21.89
C GLU A 282 4.49 -17.90 -20.94
N VAL A 283 3.75 -18.12 -19.84
CA VAL A 283 3.99 -19.22 -18.90
C VAL A 283 3.94 -20.57 -19.61
N VAL A 284 2.92 -20.79 -20.44
CA VAL A 284 2.77 -22.05 -21.19
C VAL A 284 3.85 -22.16 -22.27
N ALA A 285 4.08 -21.11 -23.05
CA ALA A 285 5.04 -21.10 -24.15
C ALA A 285 6.48 -21.33 -23.68
N LYS A 286 6.86 -20.75 -22.53
CA LYS A 286 8.19 -20.92 -21.93
C LYS A 286 8.29 -22.11 -20.97
N ASN A 287 7.19 -22.83 -20.77
CA ASN A 287 7.11 -23.97 -19.85
C ASN A 287 7.57 -23.63 -18.42
N TYR A 288 7.26 -22.42 -17.93
CA TYR A 288 7.51 -22.03 -16.54
C TYR A 288 6.63 -22.84 -15.61
N GLN A 289 7.21 -23.55 -14.64
CA GLN A 289 6.50 -24.41 -13.70
C GLN A 289 5.68 -23.59 -12.70
N LYS A 290 6.26 -22.51 -12.17
CA LYS A 290 5.57 -21.60 -11.24
C LYS A 290 6.05 -20.16 -11.38
N ILE A 291 5.09 -19.24 -11.38
CA ILE A 291 5.33 -17.80 -11.44
C ILE A 291 4.53 -17.08 -10.35
N VAL A 292 4.88 -15.82 -10.10
CA VAL A 292 4.05 -14.91 -9.30
C VAL A 292 3.84 -13.62 -10.08
N ILE A 293 2.62 -13.07 -9.99
CA ILE A 293 2.20 -11.84 -10.64
C ILE A 293 1.84 -10.81 -9.57
N PHE A 294 2.36 -9.60 -9.70
CA PHE A 294 2.03 -8.44 -8.87
C PHE A 294 1.36 -7.36 -9.74
N GLU A 295 0.29 -6.75 -9.25
CA GLU A 295 -0.21 -5.47 -9.79
C GLU A 295 0.65 -4.30 -9.29
N ASP A 296 0.42 -3.08 -9.80
CA ASP A 296 1.27 -1.91 -9.54
C ASP A 296 0.90 -1.12 -8.28
N ASP A 297 -0.18 -1.50 -7.62
CA ASP A 297 -0.78 -0.85 -6.46
C ASP A 297 -0.80 -1.76 -5.22
N VAL A 298 0.17 -2.67 -5.11
CA VAL A 298 0.34 -3.55 -3.94
C VAL A 298 1.17 -2.91 -2.81
N ARG A 299 0.82 -3.28 -1.58
CA ARG A 299 1.52 -3.01 -0.32
C ARG A 299 1.99 -4.35 0.26
N PHE A 300 3.24 -4.40 0.71
CA PHE A 300 3.89 -5.62 1.21
C PHE A 300 3.83 -5.70 2.73
N GLU A 301 3.45 -6.87 3.24
CA GLU A 301 3.49 -7.16 4.67
C GLU A 301 4.92 -7.16 5.24
N PRO A 302 5.10 -6.90 6.56
CA PRO A 302 6.36 -7.13 7.23
C PRO A 302 6.85 -8.57 7.00
N TYR A 303 8.16 -8.73 6.80
CA TYR A 303 8.82 -10.03 6.56
C TYR A 303 8.29 -10.77 5.31
N PHE A 304 7.82 -10.04 4.29
CA PHE A 304 7.21 -10.60 3.08
C PHE A 304 8.00 -11.76 2.47
N ARG A 305 9.32 -11.60 2.22
CA ARG A 305 10.15 -12.64 1.60
C ARG A 305 10.10 -13.94 2.39
N LYS A 306 10.34 -13.86 3.70
CA LYS A 306 10.33 -15.00 4.61
C LYS A 306 8.96 -15.66 4.63
N LYS A 307 7.89 -14.87 4.78
CA LYS A 307 6.51 -15.38 4.77
C LYS A 307 6.13 -16.08 3.46
N LEU A 308 6.58 -15.54 2.31
CA LEU A 308 6.32 -16.14 1.00
C LEU A 308 7.09 -17.46 0.81
N LEU A 309 8.36 -17.51 1.22
CA LEU A 309 9.16 -18.74 1.18
C LEU A 309 8.59 -19.81 2.11
N ASP A 310 8.18 -19.45 3.33
CA ASP A 310 7.50 -20.36 4.26
C ASP A 310 6.19 -20.91 3.67
N LEU A 311 5.37 -20.04 3.07
CA LEU A 311 4.13 -20.42 2.38
C LEU A 311 4.42 -21.42 1.26
N MET A 312 5.43 -21.16 0.42
CA MET A 312 5.79 -22.04 -0.69
C MET A 312 6.34 -23.38 -0.22
N ASN A 313 7.17 -23.40 0.82
CA ASN A 313 7.69 -24.62 1.41
C ASN A 313 6.56 -25.51 1.95
N GLU A 314 5.61 -24.91 2.68
CA GLU A 314 4.44 -25.63 3.20
C GLU A 314 3.53 -26.14 2.08
N LEU A 315 3.27 -25.30 1.07
CA LEU A 315 2.48 -25.66 -0.10
C LEU A 315 3.07 -26.86 -0.84
N GLU A 316 4.38 -26.86 -1.10
CA GLU A 316 5.08 -27.92 -1.84
C GLU A 316 5.23 -29.22 -1.02
N GLN A 317 5.18 -29.15 0.30
CA GLN A 317 5.19 -30.35 1.16
C GLN A 317 3.81 -30.94 1.38
N THR A 318 2.78 -30.10 1.43
CA THR A 318 1.43 -30.49 1.86
C THR A 318 0.53 -30.77 0.67
N PHE A 319 0.74 -30.08 -0.45
CA PHE A 319 -0.24 -30.03 -1.54
C PHE A 319 0.42 -29.98 -2.92
N ASN A 320 0.72 -31.14 -3.52
CA ASN A 320 1.38 -31.18 -4.84
C ASN A 320 0.48 -30.76 -6.02
N ASN A 321 -0.82 -30.56 -5.79
CA ASN A 321 -1.84 -30.40 -6.83
C ASN A 321 -2.53 -29.03 -6.81
N TRP A 322 -1.82 -27.93 -6.57
CA TRP A 322 -2.38 -26.57 -6.68
C TRP A 322 -2.27 -25.99 -8.11
N ASP A 323 -3.14 -25.04 -8.44
CA ASP A 323 -3.10 -24.32 -9.72
C ASP A 323 -2.85 -22.83 -9.54
N LEU A 324 -3.51 -22.22 -8.56
CA LEU A 324 -3.45 -20.79 -8.28
C LEU A 324 -3.42 -20.57 -6.76
N VAL A 325 -2.60 -19.63 -6.28
CA VAL A 325 -2.58 -19.21 -4.87
C VAL A 325 -2.69 -17.69 -4.79
N TYR A 326 -3.78 -17.17 -4.23
CA TYR A 326 -3.89 -15.73 -3.97
C TYR A 326 -2.94 -15.29 -2.86
N LEU A 327 -2.24 -14.18 -3.08
CA LEU A 327 -1.40 -13.53 -2.07
C LEU A 327 -2.05 -12.27 -1.47
N GLY A 328 -2.97 -11.66 -2.24
CA GLY A 328 -3.83 -10.57 -1.83
C GLY A 328 -5.04 -10.47 -2.77
N ARG A 329 -6.22 -10.13 -2.23
CA ARG A 329 -7.50 -9.94 -2.95
C ARG A 329 -8.56 -9.32 -2.05
N LYS A 330 -9.69 -8.88 -2.60
CA LYS A 330 -10.88 -8.46 -1.84
C LYS A 330 -11.79 -9.64 -1.56
N ARG A 331 -11.85 -10.07 -0.30
CA ARG A 331 -12.75 -11.16 0.12
C ARG A 331 -14.18 -10.66 0.23
N LEU A 332 -15.11 -11.31 -0.47
CA LEU A 332 -16.54 -10.98 -0.36
C LEU A 332 -17.28 -11.93 0.58
N ARG A 333 -16.77 -13.15 0.76
CA ARG A 333 -17.35 -14.21 1.58
C ARG A 333 -16.34 -14.82 2.54
N LYS A 334 -15.68 -13.97 3.33
CA LYS A 334 -14.66 -14.39 4.32
C LYS A 334 -15.24 -15.40 5.34
N ASP A 335 -16.52 -15.27 5.65
CA ASP A 335 -17.28 -16.16 6.53
C ASP A 335 -17.32 -17.63 6.07
N LEU A 336 -17.13 -17.87 4.77
CA LEU A 336 -17.18 -19.21 4.17
C LEU A 336 -15.81 -19.82 3.86
N GLU A 337 -14.73 -19.06 4.09
CA GLU A 337 -13.38 -19.55 3.83
C GLU A 337 -12.92 -20.47 4.97
N MET A 338 -12.28 -21.58 4.61
CA MET A 338 -11.78 -22.56 5.56
C MET A 338 -10.30 -22.78 5.33
N MET A 339 -9.55 -22.98 6.41
CA MET A 339 -8.15 -23.40 6.33
C MET A 339 -8.05 -24.74 5.60
N VAL A 340 -6.98 -24.90 4.82
CA VAL A 340 -6.61 -26.21 4.26
C VAL A 340 -6.20 -27.12 5.42
N GLU A 341 -6.69 -28.35 5.42
CA GLU A 341 -6.40 -29.31 6.48
C GLU A 341 -4.88 -29.51 6.63
N GLY A 342 -4.37 -29.41 7.86
CA GLY A 342 -2.94 -29.52 8.16
C GLY A 342 -2.10 -28.28 7.83
N SER A 343 -2.70 -27.24 7.24
CA SER A 343 -2.02 -25.98 6.95
C SER A 343 -2.37 -24.89 7.97
N ASN A 344 -1.40 -24.04 8.28
CA ASN A 344 -1.64 -22.79 9.01
C ASN A 344 -1.38 -21.53 8.16
N ARG A 345 -1.15 -21.70 6.85
CA ARG A 345 -0.88 -20.61 5.89
C ARG A 345 -1.77 -20.60 4.67
N LEU A 346 -2.55 -21.65 4.44
CA LEU A 346 -3.38 -21.81 3.26
C LEU A 346 -4.85 -21.96 3.64
N ALA A 347 -5.71 -21.29 2.89
CA ALA A 347 -7.15 -21.41 2.96
C ALA A 347 -7.75 -21.68 1.58
N TRP A 348 -8.92 -22.31 1.57
CA TRP A 348 -9.77 -22.43 0.39
C TRP A 348 -10.47 -21.09 0.12
N PRO A 349 -10.14 -20.38 -0.97
CA PRO A 349 -10.78 -19.12 -1.28
C PRO A 349 -12.25 -19.33 -1.62
N HIS A 350 -13.06 -18.31 -1.28
CA HIS A 350 -14.41 -18.16 -1.81
C HIS A 350 -14.44 -16.99 -2.80
N TYR A 351 -15.64 -16.67 -3.30
CA TYR A 351 -15.87 -15.51 -4.15
C TYR A 351 -15.19 -14.22 -3.66
N SER A 352 -14.53 -13.53 -4.59
CA SER A 352 -13.68 -12.38 -4.33
C SER A 352 -13.50 -11.52 -5.57
N TYR A 353 -13.15 -10.27 -5.35
CA TYR A 353 -12.66 -9.35 -6.39
C TYR A 353 -11.17 -9.06 -6.24
N TRP A 354 -10.63 -8.37 -7.25
CA TRP A 354 -9.25 -7.91 -7.35
C TRP A 354 -8.22 -9.01 -7.51
N THR A 355 -7.29 -8.78 -8.44
CA THR A 355 -6.16 -9.66 -8.74
C THR A 355 -4.82 -9.10 -8.26
N VAL A 356 -4.86 -8.35 -7.14
CA VAL A 356 -3.72 -7.68 -6.47
C VAL A 356 -2.41 -8.45 -6.64
N SER A 357 -2.39 -9.73 -6.23
CA SER A 357 -1.30 -10.64 -6.58
C SER A 357 -1.68 -12.10 -6.38
N TYR A 358 -1.16 -12.97 -7.24
CA TYR A 358 -1.30 -14.41 -7.14
C TYR A 358 -0.13 -15.18 -7.74
N ILE A 359 0.06 -16.39 -7.25
CA ILE A 359 0.96 -17.41 -7.77
C ILE A 359 0.19 -18.27 -8.77
N LEU A 360 0.81 -18.62 -9.89
CA LEU A 360 0.21 -19.47 -10.92
C LEU A 360 1.18 -20.57 -11.32
N SER A 361 0.68 -21.81 -11.34
CA SER A 361 1.43 -22.95 -11.90
C SER A 361 1.24 -23.03 -13.41
N ASN A 362 2.13 -23.76 -14.08
CA ASN A 362 1.97 -24.03 -15.51
C ASN A 362 0.62 -24.71 -15.83
N ARG A 363 0.24 -25.69 -14.99
CA ARG A 363 -1.00 -26.43 -15.13
C ARG A 363 -2.21 -25.50 -14.99
N GLY A 364 -2.17 -24.60 -14.01
CA GLY A 364 -3.19 -23.56 -13.84
C GLY A 364 -3.30 -22.67 -15.06
N ALA A 365 -2.18 -22.17 -15.60
CA ALA A 365 -2.18 -21.36 -16.82
C ALA A 365 -2.82 -22.08 -18.01
N ARG A 366 -2.50 -23.37 -18.23
CA ARG A 366 -3.15 -24.18 -19.28
C ARG A 366 -4.65 -24.30 -19.08
N LYS A 367 -5.11 -24.63 -17.85
CA LYS A 367 -6.54 -24.73 -17.53
C LYS A 367 -7.31 -23.43 -17.81
N LEU A 368 -6.70 -22.27 -17.51
CA LEU A 368 -7.29 -20.96 -17.81
C LEU A 368 -7.35 -20.72 -19.33
N LEU A 369 -6.28 -20.99 -20.07
CA LEU A 369 -6.24 -20.76 -21.52
C LEU A 369 -7.16 -21.72 -22.31
N ASP A 370 -7.26 -22.99 -21.89
CA ASP A 370 -8.03 -24.04 -22.57
C ASP A 370 -9.53 -23.73 -22.62
N GLN A 371 -10.02 -22.88 -21.71
CA GLN A 371 -11.40 -22.40 -21.74
C GLN A 371 -11.69 -21.39 -22.86
N LYS A 372 -10.68 -20.95 -23.60
CA LYS A 372 -10.79 -19.93 -24.66
C LYS A 372 -11.50 -18.66 -24.16
N PRO A 373 -11.02 -18.06 -23.05
CA PRO A 373 -11.75 -17.00 -22.37
C PRO A 373 -11.97 -15.75 -23.21
N LEU A 374 -11.11 -15.48 -24.21
CA LEU A 374 -11.29 -14.34 -25.12
C LEU A 374 -12.63 -14.41 -25.87
N SER A 375 -13.13 -15.60 -26.19
CA SER A 375 -14.39 -15.77 -26.94
C SER A 375 -15.67 -15.63 -26.09
N LYS A 376 -15.51 -15.50 -24.77
CA LYS A 376 -16.59 -15.44 -23.78
C LYS A 376 -16.10 -14.72 -22.52
N MET A 377 -15.59 -13.51 -22.71
CA MET A 377 -14.87 -12.75 -21.69
C MET A 377 -15.82 -12.22 -20.60
N VAL A 378 -15.32 -12.31 -19.36
CA VAL A 378 -15.80 -11.61 -18.16
C VAL A 378 -14.54 -10.97 -17.51
N PRO A 379 -14.66 -10.06 -16.52
CA PRO A 379 -13.50 -9.52 -15.82
C PRO A 379 -12.61 -10.64 -15.25
N VAL A 380 -11.31 -10.40 -15.13
CA VAL A 380 -10.36 -11.43 -14.69
C VAL A 380 -10.66 -11.93 -13.29
N ASP A 381 -11.11 -11.04 -12.41
CA ASP A 381 -11.50 -11.34 -11.04
C ASP A 381 -12.88 -12.00 -10.91
N GLU A 382 -13.70 -12.02 -11.96
CA GLU A 382 -14.88 -12.90 -12.08
C GLU A 382 -14.50 -14.26 -12.68
N TYR A 383 -13.61 -14.24 -13.67
CA TYR A 383 -13.18 -15.43 -14.40
C TYR A 383 -12.45 -16.43 -13.49
N LEU A 384 -11.54 -15.97 -12.63
CA LEU A 384 -10.81 -16.85 -11.73
C LEU A 384 -11.75 -17.60 -10.76
N PRO A 385 -12.68 -16.94 -10.02
CA PRO A 385 -13.68 -17.63 -9.20
C PRO A 385 -14.61 -18.58 -9.95
N ILE A 386 -14.93 -18.30 -11.21
CA ILE A 386 -15.64 -19.25 -12.05
C ILE A 386 -14.81 -20.53 -12.21
N MET A 387 -13.51 -20.39 -12.52
CA MET A 387 -12.65 -21.53 -12.82
C MET A 387 -12.35 -22.43 -11.63
N PHE A 388 -12.31 -21.90 -10.40
CA PHE A 388 -12.26 -22.71 -9.17
C PHE A 388 -13.65 -22.99 -8.56
N ASN A 389 -14.71 -22.76 -9.34
CA ASN A 389 -16.10 -23.13 -9.05
C ASN A 389 -16.69 -22.53 -7.75
N ARG A 390 -16.36 -21.26 -7.46
CA ARG A 390 -16.85 -20.52 -6.26
C ARG A 390 -17.59 -19.22 -6.59
N HIS A 391 -17.82 -18.93 -7.86
CA HIS A 391 -18.60 -17.78 -8.31
C HIS A 391 -20.11 -17.93 -7.96
N PRO A 392 -20.81 -16.85 -7.53
CA PRO A 392 -22.23 -16.90 -7.19
C PRO A 392 -23.16 -17.11 -8.40
N GLU A 393 -22.84 -16.49 -9.55
CA GLU A 393 -23.67 -16.61 -10.77
C GLU A 393 -23.51 -17.96 -11.47
N ASP A 394 -24.54 -18.81 -11.39
CA ASP A 394 -24.56 -20.13 -12.03
C ASP A 394 -24.59 -20.04 -13.56
N GLU A 395 -25.32 -19.08 -14.12
CA GLU A 395 -25.41 -18.89 -15.58
C GLU A 395 -24.05 -18.65 -16.21
N TRP A 396 -23.19 -17.88 -15.54
CA TRP A 396 -21.84 -17.60 -16.02
C TRP A 396 -20.95 -18.83 -15.87
N LYS A 397 -21.02 -19.54 -14.73
CA LYS A 397 -20.26 -20.78 -14.52
C LYS A 397 -20.58 -21.85 -15.56
N LEU A 398 -21.84 -21.99 -15.98
CA LEU A 398 -22.25 -22.98 -16.99
C LEU A 398 -21.52 -22.82 -18.33
N GLN A 399 -21.01 -21.62 -18.61
CA GLN A 399 -20.31 -21.30 -19.85
C GLN A 399 -18.87 -21.80 -19.86
N PHE A 400 -18.33 -22.20 -18.70
CA PHE A 400 -16.96 -22.68 -18.54
C PHE A 400 -16.95 -24.10 -17.98
N SER A 401 -16.26 -25.02 -18.64
CA SER A 401 -16.16 -26.42 -18.23
C SER A 401 -14.91 -27.07 -18.85
N PRO A 402 -14.14 -27.88 -18.10
CA PRO A 402 -14.27 -28.12 -16.66
C PRO A 402 -13.89 -26.90 -15.81
N ARG A 403 -14.46 -26.79 -14.60
CA ARG A 403 -14.12 -25.77 -13.59
C ARG A 403 -13.35 -26.42 -12.45
N ASP A 404 -12.21 -26.99 -12.79
CA ASP A 404 -11.38 -27.83 -11.93
C ASP A 404 -10.07 -27.14 -11.54
N LEU A 405 -10.00 -25.80 -11.65
CA LEU A 405 -8.83 -25.04 -11.19
C LEU A 405 -8.73 -25.17 -9.66
N VAL A 406 -7.61 -25.69 -9.17
CA VAL A 406 -7.38 -25.83 -7.74
C VAL A 406 -6.83 -24.52 -7.17
N GLY A 407 -7.75 -23.64 -6.78
CA GLY A 407 -7.45 -22.35 -6.17
C GLY A 407 -7.22 -22.45 -4.66
N LEU A 408 -6.16 -21.80 -4.19
CA LEU A 408 -5.81 -21.61 -2.78
C LEU A 408 -5.60 -20.12 -2.48
N SER A 409 -5.46 -19.78 -1.21
CA SER A 409 -5.22 -18.42 -0.74
C SER A 409 -4.27 -18.43 0.43
N ALA A 410 -3.33 -17.50 0.48
CA ALA A 410 -2.55 -17.24 1.68
C ALA A 410 -3.46 -16.77 2.83
N GLU A 411 -3.21 -17.28 4.04
CA GLU A 411 -3.87 -16.87 5.28
C GLU A 411 -2.82 -16.74 6.41
N PRO A 412 -2.59 -15.53 6.97
CA PRO A 412 -3.11 -14.24 6.49
C PRO A 412 -2.55 -13.88 5.10
N PHE A 413 -3.12 -12.85 4.46
CA PHE A 413 -2.56 -12.33 3.22
C PHE A 413 -1.14 -11.79 3.41
N LEU A 414 -0.36 -11.82 2.33
CA LEU A 414 1.00 -11.27 2.28
C LEU A 414 1.03 -9.90 1.62
N LEU A 415 -0.03 -9.55 0.89
CA LEU A 415 -0.13 -8.36 0.07
C LEU A 415 -1.54 -7.77 0.21
N TYR A 416 -1.59 -6.45 0.25
CA TYR A 416 -2.82 -5.67 0.30
C TYR A 416 -2.78 -4.58 -0.77
N PRO A 417 -3.90 -4.05 -1.24
CA PRO A 417 -3.86 -2.85 -2.08
C PRO A 417 -3.34 -1.65 -1.29
N THR A 418 -2.78 -0.68 -1.99
CA THR A 418 -2.34 0.60 -1.38
C THR A 418 -3.51 1.42 -0.85
N HIS A 419 -4.68 1.33 -1.49
CA HIS A 419 -5.91 2.01 -1.11
C HIS A 419 -7.11 1.11 -1.39
N TYR A 420 -8.13 1.15 -0.53
CA TYR A 420 -9.39 0.45 -0.73
C TYR A 420 -10.44 1.36 -1.41
N THR A 421 -11.45 0.75 -2.05
CA THR A 421 -12.57 1.50 -2.63
C THR A 421 -13.19 2.44 -1.60
N GLY A 422 -13.30 3.72 -1.93
CA GLY A 422 -13.90 4.75 -1.07
C GLY A 422 -12.92 5.45 -0.15
N GLU A 423 -11.67 5.02 -0.08
CA GLU A 423 -10.62 5.77 0.64
C GLU A 423 -10.17 6.99 -0.17
N PRO A 424 -9.73 8.09 0.51
CA PRO A 424 -9.08 9.20 -0.17
C PRO A 424 -7.94 8.69 -1.06
N TYR A 425 -7.83 9.25 -2.27
CA TYR A 425 -6.81 8.90 -3.27
C TYR A 425 -6.93 7.52 -3.94
N TYR A 426 -8.00 6.75 -3.66
CA TYR A 426 -8.33 5.57 -4.47
C TYR A 426 -8.64 5.97 -5.92
N ILE A 427 -7.96 5.33 -6.87
CA ILE A 427 -8.17 5.53 -8.32
C ILE A 427 -8.18 4.16 -9.01
N SER A 428 -9.28 3.85 -9.69
CA SER A 428 -9.50 2.60 -10.41
C SER A 428 -9.33 2.80 -11.93
N ASP A 429 -8.26 2.24 -12.49
CA ASP A 429 -8.00 2.35 -13.94
C ASP A 429 -8.89 1.43 -14.80
N THR A 430 -9.57 0.46 -14.17
CA THR A 430 -10.52 -0.44 -14.83
C THR A 430 -11.92 0.16 -14.86
N GLU A 431 -12.41 0.65 -13.73
CA GLU A 431 -13.81 1.08 -13.57
C GLU A 431 -14.13 2.44 -14.22
N ASP A 432 -13.15 3.35 -14.31
CA ASP A 432 -13.27 4.73 -14.84
C ASP A 432 -13.17 4.83 -16.38
N SER A 433 -13.33 3.73 -17.10
CA SER A 433 -13.12 3.64 -18.55
C SER A 433 -14.41 3.53 -19.36
N ILE A 434 -14.29 3.68 -20.69
CA ILE A 434 -15.44 3.67 -21.61
C ILE A 434 -16.14 2.31 -21.56
N ILE A 435 -17.47 2.33 -21.42
CA ILE A 435 -18.35 1.16 -21.44
C ILE A 435 -18.61 0.79 -22.90
N ILE A 436 -18.55 -0.51 -23.23
CA ILE A 436 -18.91 -0.97 -24.57
C ILE A 436 -20.42 -0.97 -24.73
N ASP A 437 -20.92 -0.29 -25.77
CA ASP A 437 -22.33 -0.33 -26.14
C ASP A 437 -22.73 -1.76 -26.53
N LYS A 438 -23.83 -2.27 -25.95
CA LYS A 438 -24.46 -3.53 -26.37
C LYS A 438 -24.93 -3.36 -27.82
N GLY A 439 -24.09 -3.76 -28.78
CA GLY A 439 -24.39 -3.68 -30.19
C GLY A 439 -25.74 -4.34 -30.51
N GLN A 440 -26.60 -3.58 -31.20
CA GLN A 440 -27.85 -4.02 -31.79
C GLN A 440 -27.66 -5.30 -32.61
N ALA A 441 -28.02 -6.43 -32.02
CA ALA A 441 -28.29 -7.66 -32.74
C ALA A 441 -29.73 -8.07 -32.44
N ALA A 442 -30.55 -8.13 -33.49
CA ALA A 442 -31.97 -8.51 -33.54
C ALA A 442 -33.00 -7.37 -33.34
N LYS A 443 -33.20 -6.58 -34.40
CA LYS A 443 -34.53 -6.11 -34.84
C LYS A 443 -34.45 -5.60 -36.28
N THR A 444 -34.27 -6.51 -37.22
CA THR A 444 -34.56 -6.27 -38.63
C THR A 444 -35.52 -7.36 -39.11
N ASN A 445 -36.57 -6.90 -39.79
CA ASN A 445 -37.71 -7.62 -40.36
C ASN A 445 -38.85 -8.00 -39.40
N LEU A 446 -39.89 -7.16 -39.38
CA LEU A 446 -41.23 -7.50 -39.88
C LEU A 446 -42.11 -6.22 -39.90
N LEU A 447 -42.48 -5.79 -41.13
CA LEU A 447 -43.71 -5.09 -41.55
C LEU A 447 -44.09 -3.76 -40.83
N GLY A 448 -44.41 -2.64 -41.48
CA GLY A 448 -44.69 -2.30 -42.87
C GLY A 448 -45.03 -0.80 -42.96
N ASP A 449 -45.00 -0.28 -44.20
CA ASP A 449 -45.56 0.96 -44.73
C ASP A 449 -45.76 2.20 -43.83
N VAL A 450 -45.23 3.34 -44.26
CA VAL A 450 -46.02 4.44 -44.88
C VAL A 450 -45.09 5.63 -45.22
N THR A 451 -45.00 5.89 -46.52
CA THR A 451 -44.78 7.13 -47.30
C THR A 451 -43.73 8.19 -46.92
N MET A 452 -43.01 8.60 -47.97
CA MET A 452 -42.10 9.73 -48.10
C MET A 452 -42.71 11.10 -47.77
N SER A 453 -41.89 11.96 -47.16
CA SER A 453 -41.68 13.33 -47.64
C SER A 453 -40.27 13.83 -47.26
N LYS A 454 -39.62 14.45 -48.24
CA LYS A 454 -38.32 15.16 -48.19
C LYS A 454 -38.64 16.63 -48.54
N PRO A 455 -37.68 17.55 -48.43
CA PRO A 455 -36.95 18.03 -47.26
C PRO A 455 -37.25 19.53 -47.05
N ASP A 456 -36.65 20.18 -46.05
CA ASP A 456 -36.35 21.61 -46.23
C ASP A 456 -34.98 21.96 -45.68
N HIS A 457 -34.23 22.63 -46.55
CA HIS A 457 -32.90 23.18 -46.32
C HIS A 457 -33.03 24.50 -45.58
N THR A 458 -32.15 24.76 -44.61
CA THR A 458 -31.55 26.11 -44.47
C THR A 458 -30.21 26.01 -43.75
N GLU A 459 -29.20 26.51 -44.44
CA GLU A 459 -27.87 26.86 -43.96
C GLU A 459 -27.95 27.99 -42.92
N GLY A 460 -26.94 28.05 -42.04
CA GLY A 460 -26.78 29.15 -41.09
C GLY A 460 -25.53 28.98 -40.22
N SER A 461 -24.38 29.34 -40.78
CA SER A 461 -23.15 29.61 -40.06
C SER A 461 -23.33 30.74 -39.03
N ILE A 462 -22.56 30.71 -37.93
CA ILE A 462 -21.65 31.77 -37.46
C ILE A 462 -21.34 31.52 -35.96
N ASP A 463 -20.07 31.18 -35.72
CA ASP A 463 -19.11 31.83 -34.82
C ASP A 463 -19.57 32.42 -33.47
N GLY A 464 -18.74 32.19 -32.44
CA GLY A 464 -18.63 33.11 -31.31
C GLY A 464 -18.60 32.51 -29.90
N GLY A 465 -17.38 32.41 -29.35
CA GLY A 465 -17.12 32.94 -28.01
C GLY A 465 -17.27 32.01 -26.82
N ILE A 466 -16.18 31.32 -26.47
CA ILE A 466 -15.93 30.73 -25.15
C ILE A 466 -15.81 31.87 -24.12
N LYS A 467 -16.72 31.93 -23.14
CA LYS A 467 -16.56 32.70 -21.89
C LYS A 467 -16.38 31.74 -20.71
N LEU A 468 -15.16 31.69 -20.19
CA LEU A 468 -14.80 31.08 -18.91
C LEU A 468 -15.42 31.89 -17.75
N GLN A 469 -16.29 31.26 -16.95
CA GLN A 469 -16.70 31.77 -15.64
C GLN A 469 -15.93 31.03 -14.53
N ARG A 470 -15.23 31.82 -13.69
CA ARG A 470 -14.68 31.40 -12.39
C ARG A 470 -15.81 31.31 -11.35
N PRO A 471 -15.83 30.32 -10.45
CA PRO A 471 -16.68 30.37 -9.27
C PRO A 471 -16.05 31.25 -8.18
N VAL A 472 -16.84 32.20 -7.69
CA VAL A 472 -16.57 33.08 -6.56
C VAL A 472 -16.91 32.33 -5.26
N GLY A 473 -16.05 32.47 -4.26
CA GLY A 473 -16.25 31.92 -2.91
C GLY A 473 -17.44 32.54 -2.18
N LYS A 474 -17.94 31.83 -1.17
CA LYS A 474 -18.85 32.37 -0.16
C LYS A 474 -18.33 32.05 1.22
N ASP A 475 -18.12 33.14 1.96
CA ASP A 475 -17.92 33.21 3.39
C ASP A 475 -19.17 32.78 4.19
N GLU A 476 -18.87 32.21 5.35
CA GLU A 476 -19.47 32.40 6.68
C GLU A 476 -20.97 32.68 6.84
N ARG A 477 -21.64 31.86 7.67
CA ARG A 477 -22.15 32.22 9.01
C ARG A 477 -23.18 31.18 9.50
N SER A 478 -22.85 30.50 10.59
CA SER A 478 -23.65 30.33 11.81
C SER A 478 -23.02 29.28 12.72
#